data_AF-A0A949XWS8-F1
#
_entry.id   AF-A0A949XWS8-F1
#
_cell.length_a   1.000
_cell.length_b   1.000
_cell.length_c   1.000
_cell.angle_alpha   90.00
_cell.angle_beta   90.00
_cell.angle_gamma   90.00
#
_symmetry.space_group_name_H-M   'P 1'
#
loop_
_entity.id
_entity.type
_entity.pdbx_description
1 polymer ?
#
loop_
_entity_poly.entity_id
_entity_poly.type
_entity_poly.pdbx_seq_one_letter_code
_entity_poly.pdbx_strand_id
1 'polypeptide(L)'
;MIRTVGPQPEWTSALTNASPDEPPAKLVRVRSCRHRIEEVSQQAKGEVGLAHNEVRSWVGWHHHVALALLALWFLVLERRRLGGGTPRR
;
A
#
# COMPACT_ATOMS: atom_id res chain seq x y z
N MET A 1 19.12 3.22 -9.58
CA MET A 1 18.94 2.24 -10.67
C MET A 1 18.95 0.84 -10.03
N ILE A 2 18.01 -0.04 -10.39
CA ILE A 2 17.90 -1.41 -9.85
C ILE A 2 18.05 -2.38 -11.03
N ARG A 3 18.76 -3.49 -10.79
CA ARG A 3 19.01 -4.57 -11.77
C ARG A 3 18.36 -5.86 -11.30
N THR A 4 17.77 -6.62 -12.22
CA THR A 4 17.32 -7.99 -11.90
C THR A 4 18.52 -8.96 -11.77
N VAL A 5 18.36 -10.05 -11.02
CA VAL A 5 19.44 -11.02 -10.74
C VAL A 5 19.51 -12.14 -11.79
N GLY A 6 18.58 -12.18 -12.75
CA GLY A 6 18.47 -13.25 -13.73
C GLY A 6 19.59 -13.28 -14.80
N PRO A 7 19.68 -14.39 -15.57
CA PRO A 7 20.68 -14.57 -16.63
C PRO A 7 20.56 -13.53 -17.75
N GLN A 8 19.35 -12.99 -17.96
CA GLN A 8 19.14 -11.78 -18.77
C GLN A 8 18.75 -10.62 -17.84
N PRO A 9 19.70 -9.73 -17.50
CA PRO A 9 19.44 -8.67 -16.55
C PRO A 9 18.69 -7.50 -17.19
N GLU A 10 17.62 -7.10 -16.52
CA GLU A 10 16.85 -5.91 -16.85
C GLU A 10 17.15 -4.80 -15.86
N TRP A 11 17.10 -3.56 -16.35
CA TRP A 11 17.38 -2.37 -15.56
C TRP A 11 16.13 -1.51 -15.40
N THR A 12 15.91 -1.00 -14.20
CA THR A 12 14.84 -0.04 -13.95
C THR A 12 15.38 1.17 -13.18
N SER A 13 15.01 2.36 -13.65
CA SER A 13 15.27 3.64 -12.98
C SER A 13 13.98 4.22 -12.37
N ALA A 14 14.10 5.22 -11.51
CA ALA A 14 12.99 6.05 -11.03
C ALA A 14 13.52 7.45 -10.78
N LEU A 15 12.64 8.42 -10.95
CA LEU A 15 12.89 9.81 -10.61
C LEU A 15 12.51 10.05 -9.14
N THR A 16 13.27 10.91 -8.47
CA THR A 16 13.01 11.32 -7.09
C THR A 16 13.33 12.79 -6.93
N ASN A 17 12.53 13.47 -6.10
CA ASN A 17 12.77 14.86 -5.68
C ASN A 17 13.57 14.92 -4.35
N ALA A 18 14.20 13.82 -3.94
CA ALA A 18 15.03 13.77 -2.74
C ALA A 18 16.30 14.61 -2.91
N SER A 19 16.87 15.08 -1.79
CA SER A 19 18.18 15.74 -1.78
C SER A 19 19.24 14.83 -2.42
N PRO A 20 20.23 15.37 -3.15
CA PRO A 20 21.36 14.60 -3.67
C PRO A 20 22.12 13.81 -2.58
N ASP A 21 22.12 14.30 -1.34
CA ASP A 21 22.80 13.67 -0.20
C ASP A 21 21.97 12.57 0.48
N GLU A 22 20.75 12.29 -0.01
CA GLU A 22 19.89 11.27 0.59
C GLU A 22 20.49 9.86 0.38
N PRO A 23 20.63 9.03 1.45
CA PRO A 23 21.25 7.72 1.32
C PRO A 23 20.50 6.81 0.33
N PRO A 24 21.21 6.14 -0.60
CA PRO A 24 20.60 5.24 -1.58
C PRO A 24 19.71 4.16 -0.95
N ALA A 25 20.08 3.67 0.25
CA ALA A 25 19.29 2.68 0.98
C ALA A 25 17.87 3.17 1.32
N LYS A 26 17.70 4.45 1.66
CA LYS A 26 16.38 5.02 1.94
C LYS A 26 15.56 5.13 0.66
N LEU A 27 16.17 5.54 -0.45
CA LEU A 27 15.51 5.63 -1.75
C LEU A 27 15.03 4.26 -2.23
N VAL A 28 15.89 3.23 -2.10
CA VAL A 28 15.52 1.84 -2.40
C VAL A 28 14.38 1.39 -1.50
N ARG A 29 14.45 1.63 -0.18
CA ARG A 29 13.37 1.27 0.75
C ARG A 29 12.03 1.90 0.36
N VAL A 30 12.01 3.19 0.08
CA VAL A 30 10.78 3.91 -0.32
C VAL A 30 10.24 3.36 -1.65
N ARG A 31 11.11 3.16 -2.65
CA ARG A 31 10.73 2.56 -3.93
C ARG A 31 10.13 1.17 -3.76
N SER A 32 10.75 0.33 -2.93
CA SER A 32 10.25 -1.02 -2.65
C SER A 32 8.90 -1.03 -1.94
N CYS A 33 8.56 0.04 -1.22
CA CYS A 33 7.25 0.18 -0.57
C CYS A 33 6.12 0.54 -1.54
N ARG A 34 6.40 0.86 -2.82
CA ARG A 34 5.38 1.26 -3.79
C ARG A 34 4.25 0.24 -3.90
N HIS A 35 4.55 -1.06 -3.89
CA HIS A 35 3.55 -2.12 -4.04
C HIS A 35 2.53 -2.15 -2.88
N ARG A 36 2.84 -1.55 -1.72
CA ARG A 36 1.92 -1.51 -0.58
C ARG A 36 0.58 -0.85 -0.89
N ILE A 37 0.52 0.07 -1.87
CA ILE A 37 -0.77 0.66 -2.27
C ILE A 37 -1.73 -0.38 -2.85
N GLU A 38 -1.19 -1.34 -3.61
CA GLU A 38 -1.97 -2.44 -4.19
C GLU A 38 -2.40 -3.41 -3.08
N GLU A 39 -1.48 -3.77 -2.18
CA GLU A 39 -1.78 -4.63 -1.02
C GLU A 39 -2.90 -4.04 -0.14
N VAL A 40 -2.80 -2.75 0.22
CA VAL A 40 -3.81 -2.04 1.02
C VAL A 40 -5.13 -1.95 0.25
N SER A 41 -5.11 -1.76 -1.06
CA SER A 41 -6.32 -1.75 -1.89
C SER A 41 -6.99 -3.14 -1.93
N GLN A 42 -6.22 -4.23 -1.95
CA GLN A 42 -6.78 -5.57 -1.87
C GLN A 42 -7.36 -5.87 -0.48
N GLN A 43 -6.67 -5.49 0.59
CA GLN A 43 -7.20 -5.58 1.96
C GLN A 43 -8.48 -4.78 2.11
N ALA A 44 -8.54 -3.56 1.56
CA ALA A 44 -9.73 -2.73 1.62
C ALA A 44 -10.96 -3.43 1.01
N LYS A 45 -10.77 -4.12 -0.12
CA LYS A 45 -11.83 -4.87 -0.78
C LYS A 45 -12.27 -6.10 0.02
N GLY A 46 -11.30 -6.83 0.58
CA GLY A 46 -11.56 -8.07 1.32
C GLY A 46 -12.08 -7.87 2.74
N GLU A 47 -11.67 -6.82 3.44
CA GLU A 47 -11.89 -6.69 4.89
C GLU A 47 -12.94 -5.64 5.27
N VAL A 48 -13.07 -4.56 4.50
CA VAL A 48 -13.93 -3.40 4.86
C VAL A 48 -14.97 -3.07 3.80
N GLY A 49 -15.23 -4.01 2.89
CA GLY A 49 -16.33 -3.88 1.94
C GLY A 49 -16.11 -2.82 0.85
N LEU A 50 -14.87 -2.46 0.53
CA LEU A 50 -14.62 -1.45 -0.52
C LEU A 50 -15.19 -1.88 -1.90
N ALA A 51 -15.22 -3.19 -2.18
CA ALA A 51 -15.82 -3.75 -3.39
C ALA A 51 -17.33 -4.10 -3.25
N HIS A 52 -17.90 -4.01 -2.05
CA HIS A 52 -19.27 -4.41 -1.75
C HIS A 52 -20.15 -3.17 -1.54
N ASN A 53 -20.41 -2.42 -2.62
CA ASN A 53 -21.29 -1.26 -2.58
C ASN A 53 -22.36 -1.35 -3.67
N GLU A 54 -23.59 -1.00 -3.30
CA GLU A 54 -24.73 -0.98 -4.22
C GLU A 54 -25.25 0.46 -4.46
N VAL A 55 -24.52 1.46 -3.95
CA VAL A 55 -24.90 2.87 -4.03
C VAL A 55 -24.94 3.35 -5.48
N ARG A 56 -26.03 4.04 -5.85
CA ARG A 56 -26.27 4.56 -7.20
C ARG A 56 -26.20 6.08 -7.29
N SER A 57 -25.77 6.76 -6.22
CA SER A 57 -25.53 8.19 -6.20
C SER A 57 -24.06 8.49 -5.97
N TRP A 58 -23.57 9.55 -6.58
CA TRP A 58 -22.19 10.02 -6.42
C TRP A 58 -21.84 10.28 -4.95
N VAL A 59 -22.71 10.99 -4.24
CA VAL A 59 -22.54 11.31 -2.82
C VAL A 59 -22.53 10.03 -1.97
N GLY A 60 -23.44 9.09 -2.24
CA GLY A 60 -23.49 7.81 -1.54
C GLY A 60 -22.22 6.98 -1.73
N TRP A 61 -21.70 6.93 -2.96
CA TRP A 61 -20.43 6.28 -3.26
C TRP A 61 -19.25 6.93 -2.52
N HIS A 62 -19.17 8.25 -2.49
CA HIS A 62 -18.13 8.96 -1.73
C HIS A 62 -18.16 8.67 -0.24
N HIS A 63 -19.34 8.70 0.38
CA HIS A 63 -19.49 8.36 1.79
C HIS A 63 -19.06 6.91 2.06
N HIS A 64 -19.46 5.97 1.20
CA HIS A 64 -19.05 4.57 1.30
C HIS A 64 -17.54 4.41 1.27
N VAL A 65 -16.87 5.00 0.27
CA VAL A 65 -15.41 4.92 0.14
C VAL A 65 -14.71 5.55 1.34
N ALA A 66 -15.17 6.71 1.81
CA ALA A 66 -14.58 7.36 2.98
C ALA A 66 -14.70 6.51 4.25
N LEU A 67 -15.89 5.93 4.50
CA LEU A 67 -16.12 5.05 5.65
C LEU A 67 -15.31 3.74 5.56
N ALA A 68 -15.23 3.13 4.37
CA ALA A 68 -14.42 1.93 4.16
C ALA A 68 -12.93 2.21 4.42
N LEU A 69 -12.39 3.32 3.93
CA LEU A 69 -11.00 3.72 4.19
C LEU A 69 -10.75 4.03 5.67
N LEU A 70 -11.71 4.66 6.36
CA LEU A 70 -11.64 4.90 7.81
C LEU A 70 -11.61 3.60 8.61
N ALA A 71 -12.46 2.63 8.26
CA ALA A 71 -12.47 1.31 8.87
C ALA A 71 -11.13 0.58 8.66
N LEU A 72 -10.56 0.66 7.45
CA LEU A 72 -9.26 0.05 7.16
C LEU A 72 -8.15 0.69 7.99
N TRP A 73 -8.15 2.02 8.10
CA TRP A 73 -7.20 2.74 8.93
C TRP A 73 -7.29 2.31 10.41
N PHE A 74 -8.51 2.16 10.93
CA PHE A 74 -8.74 1.64 12.28
C PHE A 74 -8.17 0.23 12.45
N LEU A 75 -8.45 -0.70 11.53
CA LEU A 75 -7.91 -2.08 11.60
C LEU A 75 -6.38 -2.12 11.54
N VAL A 76 -5.77 -1.28 10.69
CA VAL A 76 -4.30 -1.17 10.61
C VAL A 76 -3.71 -0.66 11.92
N LEU A 77 -4.35 0.32 12.57
CA LEU A 77 -3.91 0.80 13.87
C LEU A 77 -4.06 -0.26 14.96
N GLU A 78 -5.17 -0.99 14.97
CA GLU A 78 -5.41 -2.03 15.98
C GLU A 78 -4.43 -3.19 15.84
N ARG A 79 -4.13 -3.63 14.62
CA ARG A 79 -3.08 -4.63 14.35
C ARG A 79 -1.71 -4.20 14.87
N ARG A 80 -1.39 -2.91 14.77
CA ARG A 80 -0.13 -2.35 15.31
C ARG A 80 -0.14 -2.31 16.84
N ARG A 81 -1.27 -1.94 17.46
CA ARG A 81 -1.43 -1.92 18.93
C ARG A 81 -1.29 -3.31 19.54
N LEU A 82 -1.88 -4.32 18.92
CA LEU A 82 -1.81 -5.72 19.37
C LEU A 82 -0.46 -6.39 19.12
N GLY A 83 0.56 -5.64 18.69
CA GLY A 83 1.93 -6.14 18.54
C GLY A 83 2.13 -7.08 17.35
N GLY A 84 1.19 -7.12 16.40
CA GLY A 84 1.33 -7.80 15.11
C GLY A 84 2.03 -9.16 15.21
N GLY A 85 1.51 -10.07 16.04
CA GLY A 85 1.94 -11.46 16.00
C GLY A 85 1.60 -12.04 14.63
N THR A 86 2.57 -12.05 13.72
CA THR A 86 2.46 -12.79 12.46
C THR A 86 2.17 -14.24 12.82
N PRO A 87 1.03 -14.84 12.41
CA PRO A 87 0.94 -16.28 12.39
C PRO A 87 1.98 -16.73 11.37
N ARG A 88 3.08 -17.34 11.83
CA ARG A 88 3.97 -18.10 10.95
C ARG A 88 3.12 -19.16 10.28
N ARG A 89 2.87 -19.01 8.98
CA ARG A 89 2.52 -20.11 8.09
C ARG A 89 3.79 -20.74 7.57
#